data_AF-A0A944XVJ6-F1
#
_entry.id   AF-A0A944XVJ6-F1
#
_cell.length_a   1.000
_cell.length_b   1.000
_cell.length_c   1.000
_cell.angle_alpha   90.00
_cell.angle_beta   90.00
_cell.angle_gamma   90.00
#
_symmetry.space_group_name_H-M   'P 1'
#
loop_
_entity.id
_entity.type
_entity.pdbx_description
1 polymer ?
#
loop_
_entity_poly.entity_id
_entity_poly.type
_entity_poly.pdbx_seq_one_letter_code
_entity_poly.pdbx_strand_id
1 'polypeptide(L)'
;MDILEKQLKKFLSDIESPFSINEVFGYLTGFAASNQPVDTYFPALETFFSNKQELNKKMSDYKIVVDNIMLIKQTVGNESLFFPFSVQESVQERLIALGEWSNSFLLSINYLIQHKLLKNTLDYQEIIHDLTEISKVGQNYAINDNEETNEYYIEISSYVVSAVNHIYITSLEDTTADD
;
A
#
# COMPACT_ATOMS: atom_id res chain seq x y z
N MET A 1 1.22 -8.17 14.79
CA MET A 1 1.13 -8.13 13.33
C MET A 1 0.23 -9.24 12.80
N ASP A 2 0.51 -10.50 13.15
CA ASP A 2 -0.22 -11.69 12.67
C ASP A 2 -1.76 -11.70 12.92
N ILE A 3 -2.25 -11.12 14.03
CA ILE A 3 -3.71 -11.12 14.32
C ILE A 3 -4.49 -10.17 13.39
N LEU A 4 -4.01 -8.95 13.19
CA LEU A 4 -4.70 -7.95 12.36
C LEU A 4 -4.66 -8.34 10.88
N GLU A 5 -3.55 -8.93 10.42
CA GLU A 5 -3.44 -9.48 9.06
C GLU A 5 -4.42 -10.65 8.87
N LYS A 6 -4.52 -11.57 9.84
CA LYS A 6 -5.51 -12.67 9.79
C LYS A 6 -6.95 -12.17 9.75
N GLN A 7 -7.26 -11.16 10.55
CA GLN A 7 -8.58 -10.54 10.55
C GLN A 7 -8.88 -9.80 9.24
N LEU A 8 -7.88 -9.15 8.65
CA LEU A 8 -8.00 -8.51 7.34
C LEU A 8 -8.23 -9.57 6.25
N LYS A 9 -7.45 -10.66 6.21
CA LYS A 9 -7.67 -11.80 5.29
C LYS A 9 -9.09 -12.35 5.42
N LYS A 10 -9.59 -12.51 6.65
CA LYS A 10 -10.98 -12.94 6.88
C LYS A 10 -11.98 -11.94 6.31
N PHE A 11 -11.81 -10.64 6.60
CA PHE A 11 -12.66 -9.59 6.05
C PHE A 11 -12.70 -9.63 4.51
N LEU A 12 -11.54 -9.78 3.85
CA LEU A 12 -11.47 -9.90 2.39
C LEU A 12 -12.24 -11.11 1.86
N SER A 13 -12.14 -12.25 2.55
CA SER A 13 -12.92 -13.45 2.22
C SER A 13 -14.42 -13.24 2.41
N ASP A 14 -14.83 -12.60 3.50
CA ASP A 14 -16.24 -12.37 3.84
C ASP A 14 -16.93 -11.44 2.83
N ILE A 15 -16.18 -10.52 2.20
CA ILE A 15 -16.70 -9.60 1.17
C ILE A 15 -16.51 -10.13 -0.25
N GLU A 16 -15.96 -11.33 -0.43
CA GLU A 16 -15.57 -11.89 -1.73
C GLU A 16 -14.67 -10.93 -2.53
N SER A 17 -13.68 -10.32 -1.85
CA SER A 17 -12.78 -9.35 -2.47
C SER A 17 -12.00 -10.00 -3.63
N PRO A 18 -11.87 -9.32 -4.78
CA PRO A 18 -11.04 -9.81 -5.87
C PRO A 18 -9.54 -9.59 -5.61
N PHE A 19 -9.18 -8.82 -4.58
CA PHE A 19 -7.81 -8.39 -4.32
C PHE A 19 -7.08 -9.32 -3.36
N SER A 20 -5.79 -9.54 -3.65
CA SER A 20 -4.88 -10.28 -2.77
C SER A 20 -4.57 -9.47 -1.51
N ILE A 21 -4.04 -10.14 -0.47
CA ILE A 21 -3.57 -9.44 0.73
C ILE A 21 -2.44 -8.45 0.42
N ASN A 22 -1.62 -8.73 -0.61
CA ASN A 22 -0.50 -7.88 -1.02
C ASN A 22 -1.02 -6.57 -1.61
N GLU A 23 -2.00 -6.68 -2.52
CA GLU A 23 -2.68 -5.53 -3.13
C GLU A 23 -3.35 -4.67 -2.06
N VAL A 24 -4.09 -5.31 -1.15
CA VAL A 24 -4.76 -4.61 -0.05
C VAL A 24 -3.75 -3.89 0.83
N PHE A 25 -2.65 -4.54 1.24
CA PHE A 25 -1.61 -3.88 2.02
C PHE A 25 -0.98 -2.70 1.29
N GLY A 26 -0.75 -2.81 -0.02
CA GLY A 26 -0.26 -1.70 -0.84
C GLY A 26 -1.22 -0.51 -0.81
N TYR A 27 -2.49 -0.77 -1.06
CA TYR A 27 -3.54 0.26 -1.05
C TYR A 27 -3.65 0.96 0.32
N LEU A 28 -3.65 0.20 1.41
CA LEU A 28 -3.73 0.77 2.76
C LEU A 28 -2.46 1.55 3.14
N THR A 29 -1.29 1.17 2.62
CA THR A 29 -0.04 1.83 2.93
C THR A 29 0.01 3.26 2.40
N GLY A 30 -0.56 3.57 1.23
CA GLY A 30 -0.56 4.95 0.75
C GLY A 30 -1.42 5.88 1.61
N PHE A 31 -2.55 5.41 2.16
CA PHE A 31 -3.32 6.17 3.15
C PHE A 31 -2.61 6.29 4.49
N ALA A 32 -1.89 5.25 4.92
CA ALA A 32 -1.09 5.31 6.13
C ALA A 32 0.06 6.33 6.01
N ALA A 33 0.70 6.36 4.84
CA ALA A 33 1.81 7.26 4.52
C ALA A 33 1.37 8.71 4.27
N SER A 34 0.10 8.99 3.99
CA SER A 34 -0.33 10.36 3.66
C SER A 34 -0.52 11.28 4.86
N ASN A 35 -0.50 10.72 6.07
CA ASN A 35 -0.86 11.39 7.32
C ASN A 35 -2.26 12.01 7.39
N GLN A 36 -3.12 11.79 6.37
CA GLN A 36 -4.44 12.37 6.32
C GLN A 36 -5.43 11.68 7.29
N PRO A 37 -6.46 12.39 7.78
CA PRO A 37 -7.54 11.78 8.56
C PRO A 37 -8.35 10.78 7.72
N VAL A 38 -8.78 9.67 8.32
CA VAL A 38 -9.52 8.60 7.62
C VAL A 38 -10.76 9.11 6.89
N ASP A 39 -11.47 10.06 7.50
CA ASP A 39 -12.70 10.63 6.93
C ASP A 39 -12.46 11.28 5.55
N THR A 40 -11.25 11.76 5.28
CA THR A 40 -10.91 12.43 4.02
C THR A 40 -10.79 11.47 2.84
N TYR A 41 -10.43 10.21 3.08
CA TYR A 41 -10.24 9.19 2.05
C TYR A 41 -11.15 7.97 2.22
N PHE A 42 -12.07 7.99 3.18
CA PHE A 42 -13.05 6.92 3.37
C PHE A 42 -13.82 6.54 2.08
N PRO A 43 -14.24 7.46 1.20
CA PRO A 43 -14.89 7.10 -0.06
C PRO A 43 -14.02 6.22 -0.98
N ALA A 44 -12.69 6.36 -0.90
CA ALA A 44 -11.76 5.53 -1.64
C ALA A 44 -11.78 4.08 -1.11
N LEU A 45 -11.73 3.93 0.21
CA LEU A 45 -11.83 2.62 0.87
C LEU A 45 -13.16 1.95 0.55
N GLU A 46 -14.27 2.69 0.65
CA GLU A 46 -15.60 2.17 0.32
C GLU A 46 -15.66 1.68 -1.13
N THR A 47 -15.11 2.46 -2.07
CA THR A 47 -15.06 2.07 -3.50
C THR A 47 -14.22 0.80 -3.70
N PHE A 48 -13.02 0.75 -3.13
CA PHE A 48 -12.07 -0.34 -3.30
C PHE A 48 -12.60 -1.66 -2.70
N PHE A 49 -13.27 -1.61 -1.55
CA PHE A 49 -13.82 -2.79 -0.89
C PHE A 49 -15.31 -3.02 -1.16
N SER A 50 -15.92 -2.21 -2.02
CA SER A 50 -17.32 -2.41 -2.40
C SER A 50 -17.47 -3.75 -3.11
N ASN A 51 -18.38 -4.59 -2.61
CA ASN A 51 -18.89 -5.72 -3.37
C ASN A 51 -20.17 -5.27 -4.09
N LYS A 52 -20.50 -5.88 -5.23
CA LYS A 52 -21.72 -5.53 -5.99
C LYS A 52 -23.03 -5.85 -5.25
N GLN A 53 -22.98 -6.48 -4.08
CA GLN A 53 -24.14 -7.04 -3.38
C GLN A 53 -24.59 -6.23 -2.16
N GLU A 54 -23.76 -5.34 -1.59
CA GLU A 54 -24.08 -4.62 -0.35
C GLU A 54 -23.86 -3.11 -0.47
N LEU A 55 -24.92 -2.38 -0.82
CA LEU A 55 -24.93 -0.92 -1.06
C LEU A 55 -24.98 -0.05 0.21
N ASN A 56 -24.80 -0.60 1.43
CA ASN A 56 -25.06 0.13 2.68
C ASN A 56 -24.06 -0.15 3.82
N LYS A 57 -22.75 -0.27 3.53
CA LYS A 57 -21.74 -0.44 4.59
C LYS A 57 -21.45 0.90 5.25
N LYS A 58 -21.43 0.93 6.59
CA LYS A 58 -21.05 2.10 7.39
C LYS A 58 -19.55 2.06 7.71
N MET A 59 -18.97 3.19 8.09
CA MET A 59 -17.57 3.27 8.54
C MET A 59 -17.22 2.28 9.65
N SER A 60 -18.18 1.95 10.54
CA SER A 60 -18.02 0.91 11.56
C SER A 60 -17.67 -0.46 10.98
N ASP A 61 -18.15 -0.76 9.78
CA ASP A 61 -17.97 -2.06 9.11
C ASP A 61 -16.56 -2.17 8.52
N TYR A 62 -15.86 -1.04 8.39
CA TYR A 62 -14.47 -0.93 7.96
C TYR A 62 -13.49 -0.80 9.12
N LYS A 63 -13.92 -1.03 10.37
CA LYS A 63 -13.05 -0.91 11.54
C LYS A 63 -11.74 -1.70 11.38
N ILE A 64 -11.80 -2.92 10.86
CA ILE A 64 -10.60 -3.74 10.63
C ILE A 64 -9.64 -3.12 9.60
N VAL A 65 -10.18 -2.48 8.57
CA VAL A 65 -9.39 -1.77 7.54
C VAL A 65 -8.69 -0.57 8.18
N VAL A 66 -9.43 0.23 8.96
CA VAL A 66 -8.89 1.40 9.67
C VAL A 66 -7.83 0.99 10.69
N ASP A 67 -8.07 -0.08 11.46
CA ASP A 67 -7.10 -0.60 12.42
C ASP A 67 -5.79 -1.05 11.72
N ASN A 68 -5.89 -1.63 10.52
CA ASN A 68 -4.71 -1.97 9.72
C ASN A 68 -3.98 -0.74 9.17
N ILE A 69 -4.70 0.29 8.70
CA ILE A 69 -4.07 1.56 8.29
C ILE A 69 -3.30 2.17 9.46
N MET A 70 -3.88 2.19 10.66
CA MET A 70 -3.22 2.72 11.86
C MET A 70 -1.98 1.91 12.25
N LEU A 71 -2.05 0.58 12.16
CA LEU A 71 -0.89 -0.28 12.39
C LEU A 71 0.22 0.00 11.37
N ILE A 72 -0.11 0.09 10.07
CA ILE A 72 0.87 0.38 9.02
C ILE A 72 1.47 1.77 9.23
N LYS A 73 0.66 2.76 9.61
CA LYS A 73 1.15 4.11 9.92
C LYS A 73 2.18 4.09 11.05
N GLN A 74 1.95 3.30 12.10
CA GLN A 74 2.92 3.11 13.18
C GLN A 74 4.20 2.43 12.72
N THR A 75 4.13 1.46 11.80
CA THR A 75 5.34 0.78 11.32
C THR A 75 6.15 1.66 10.37
N VAL A 76 5.49 2.41 9.48
CA VAL A 76 6.13 3.42 8.61
C VAL A 76 6.81 4.51 9.45
N GLY A 77 6.13 5.05 10.46
CA GLY A 77 6.72 6.07 11.35
C GLY A 77 7.91 5.56 12.19
N ASN A 78 8.09 4.24 12.31
CA ASN A 78 9.24 3.61 12.94
C ASN A 78 10.26 3.06 11.92
N GLU A 79 10.17 3.48 10.64
CA GLU A 79 11.01 3.00 9.53
C GLU A 79 11.05 1.48 9.38
N SER A 80 9.99 0.81 9.82
CA SER A 80 9.89 -0.65 9.95
C SER A 80 8.73 -1.20 9.13
N LEU A 81 8.49 -0.63 7.94
CA LEU A 81 7.46 -1.10 7.01
C LEU A 81 7.63 -2.62 6.78
N PHE A 82 6.53 -3.34 6.93
CA PHE A 82 6.50 -4.79 6.76
C PHE A 82 5.66 -5.16 5.54
N PHE A 83 6.15 -6.14 4.78
CA PHE A 83 5.45 -6.70 3.63
C PHE A 83 4.86 -8.08 4.00
N PRO A 84 3.56 -8.34 3.74
CA PRO A 84 2.92 -9.62 4.08
C PRO A 84 3.51 -10.82 3.32
N PHE A 85 4.22 -10.57 2.23
CA PHE A 85 4.90 -11.57 1.40
C PHE A 85 6.34 -11.83 1.81
N SER A 86 6.88 -11.19 2.86
CA SER A 86 8.28 -11.38 3.27
C SER A 86 8.60 -12.81 3.73
N VAL A 87 7.58 -13.61 4.05
CA VAL A 87 7.69 -15.01 4.49
C VAL A 87 7.69 -16.02 3.34
N GLN A 88 7.51 -15.57 2.09
CA GLN A 88 7.56 -16.45 0.92
C GLN A 88 8.97 -16.95 0.68
N GLU A 89 9.11 -18.23 0.30
CA GLU A 89 10.42 -18.87 0.12
C GLU A 89 11.13 -18.36 -1.14
N SER A 90 10.40 -18.27 -2.25
CA SER A 90 10.91 -17.88 -3.56
C SER A 90 11.09 -16.36 -3.68
N VAL A 91 12.20 -15.92 -4.29
CA VAL A 91 12.41 -14.49 -4.59
C VAL A 91 11.50 -14.02 -5.72
N GLN A 92 11.23 -14.90 -6.69
CA GLN A 92 10.27 -14.65 -7.75
C GLN A 92 8.89 -14.33 -7.18
N GLU A 93 8.39 -15.12 -6.24
CA GLU A 93 7.09 -14.85 -5.59
C GLU A 93 7.10 -13.50 -4.87
N ARG A 94 8.18 -13.19 -4.13
CA ARG A 94 8.32 -11.90 -3.43
C ARG A 94 8.34 -10.70 -4.39
N LEU A 95 9.00 -10.81 -5.54
CA LEU A 95 9.05 -9.76 -6.57
C LEU A 95 7.69 -9.55 -7.23
N ILE A 96 6.97 -10.64 -7.55
CA ILE A 96 5.61 -10.56 -8.09
C ILE A 96 4.68 -9.86 -7.09
N ALA A 97 4.73 -10.27 -5.82
CA ALA A 97 3.95 -9.69 -4.74
C ALA A 97 4.29 -8.22 -4.49
N LEU A 98 5.56 -7.83 -4.63
CA LEU A 98 5.99 -6.44 -4.56
C LEU A 98 5.40 -5.62 -5.71
N GLY A 99 5.34 -6.17 -6.93
CA GLY A 99 4.67 -5.53 -8.06
C GLY A 99 3.17 -5.30 -7.83
N GLU A 100 2.45 -6.32 -7.33
CA GLU A 100 1.02 -6.21 -6.94
C GLU A 100 0.80 -5.13 -5.87
N TRP A 101 1.68 -5.14 -4.85
CA TRP A 101 1.68 -4.16 -3.78
C TRP A 101 1.91 -2.75 -4.32
N SER A 102 2.92 -2.56 -5.17
CA SER A 102 3.27 -1.25 -5.77
C SER A 102 2.13 -0.71 -6.63
N ASN A 103 1.49 -1.57 -7.43
CA ASN A 103 0.32 -1.18 -8.23
C ASN A 103 -0.80 -0.61 -7.34
N SER A 104 -1.11 -1.30 -6.24
CA SER A 104 -2.20 -0.90 -5.35
C SER A 104 -1.83 0.31 -4.50
N PHE A 105 -0.57 0.43 -4.08
CA PHE A 105 -0.05 1.65 -3.46
C PHE A 105 -0.25 2.87 -4.36
N LEU A 106 0.11 2.75 -5.66
CA LEU A 106 -0.12 3.82 -6.63
C LEU A 106 -1.59 4.22 -6.76
N LEU A 107 -2.55 3.29 -6.65
CA LEU A 107 -3.98 3.64 -6.68
C LEU A 107 -4.34 4.60 -5.54
N SER A 108 -3.86 4.33 -4.33
CA SER A 108 -4.11 5.20 -3.17
C SER A 108 -3.41 6.56 -3.27
N ILE A 109 -2.13 6.58 -3.72
CA ILE A 109 -1.39 7.83 -3.95
C ILE A 109 -2.05 8.71 -5.02
N ASN A 110 -2.47 8.11 -6.13
CA ASN A 110 -3.17 8.83 -7.19
C ASN A 110 -4.50 9.41 -6.69
N TYR A 111 -5.27 8.64 -5.90
CA TYR A 111 -6.49 9.16 -5.28
C TYR A 111 -6.19 10.38 -4.41
N LEU A 112 -5.17 10.29 -3.55
CA LEU A 112 -4.78 11.37 -2.63
C LEU A 112 -4.37 12.63 -3.39
N ILE A 113 -3.58 12.50 -4.46
CA ILE A 113 -3.17 13.64 -5.30
C ILE A 113 -4.37 14.26 -6.02
N GLN A 114 -5.22 13.44 -6.64
CA GLN A 114 -6.41 13.91 -7.38
C GLN A 114 -7.39 14.69 -6.49
N HIS A 115 -7.50 14.30 -5.23
CA HIS A 115 -8.37 14.93 -4.24
C HIS A 115 -7.66 16.04 -3.42
N LYS A 116 -6.43 16.41 -3.79
CA LYS A 116 -5.61 17.45 -3.13
C LYS A 116 -5.31 17.15 -1.65
N LEU A 117 -5.29 15.87 -1.30
CA LEU A 117 -4.88 15.35 0.01
C LEU A 117 -3.37 15.10 0.09
N LEU A 118 -2.69 15.08 -1.05
CA LEU A 118 -1.24 15.15 -1.18
C LEU A 118 -0.89 16.18 -2.28
N LYS A 119 0.20 16.92 -2.08
CA LYS A 119 0.72 17.84 -3.10
C LYS A 119 1.25 17.06 -4.30
N ASN A 120 1.02 17.57 -5.50
CA ASN A 120 1.60 17.00 -6.71
C ASN A 120 2.99 17.60 -6.98
N THR A 121 4.01 17.07 -6.32
CA THR A 121 5.41 17.53 -6.47
C THR A 121 6.14 16.74 -7.55
N LEU A 122 7.28 17.27 -8.04
CA LEU A 122 8.15 16.53 -8.96
C LEU A 122 8.66 15.23 -8.33
N ASP A 123 9.08 15.29 -7.06
CA ASP A 123 9.54 14.13 -6.30
C ASP A 123 8.49 13.01 -6.27
N TYR A 124 7.21 13.35 -6.09
CA TYR A 124 6.13 12.35 -6.14
C TYR A 124 5.91 11.80 -7.55
N GLN A 125 6.10 12.60 -8.60
CA GLN A 125 6.01 12.12 -9.98
C GLN A 125 7.14 11.15 -10.31
N GLU A 126 8.35 11.38 -9.80
CA GLU A 126 9.48 10.44 -9.93
C GLU A 126 9.20 9.12 -9.20
N ILE A 127 8.74 9.19 -7.94
CA ILE A 127 8.34 7.99 -7.18
C ILE A 127 7.22 7.23 -7.91
N ILE A 128 6.20 7.93 -8.42
CA ILE A 128 5.09 7.32 -9.15
C ILE A 128 5.58 6.63 -10.41
N HIS A 129 6.50 7.25 -11.16
CA HIS A 129 7.10 6.67 -12.35
C HIS A 129 7.83 5.36 -12.02
N ASP A 130 8.71 5.38 -11.04
CA ASP A 130 9.53 4.21 -10.68
C ASP A 130 8.67 3.07 -10.13
N LEU A 131 7.69 3.38 -9.27
CA LEU A 131 6.74 2.39 -8.77
C LEU A 131 5.83 1.82 -9.88
N THR A 132 5.57 2.59 -10.94
CA THR A 132 4.82 2.12 -12.13
C THR A 132 5.64 1.12 -12.94
N GLU A 133 6.96 1.26 -12.98
CA GLU A 133 7.83 0.24 -13.58
C GLU A 133 7.91 -1.00 -12.70
N ILE A 134 8.05 -0.83 -11.37
CA ILE A 134 8.06 -1.94 -10.41
C ILE A 134 6.73 -2.73 -10.45
N SER A 135 5.59 -2.06 -10.63
CA SER A 135 4.29 -2.73 -10.70
C SER A 135 4.15 -3.68 -11.89
N LYS A 136 5.02 -3.59 -12.89
CA LYS A 136 5.02 -4.43 -14.09
C LYS A 136 5.93 -5.65 -13.99
N VAL A 137 6.69 -5.80 -12.89
CA VAL A 137 7.70 -6.86 -12.72
C VAL A 137 7.14 -8.25 -12.99
N GLY A 138 5.96 -8.59 -12.42
CA GLY A 138 5.32 -9.89 -12.63
C GLY A 138 4.71 -10.13 -14.01
N GLN A 139 4.60 -9.10 -14.86
CA GLN A 139 3.98 -9.18 -16.19
C GLN A 139 5.00 -9.15 -17.32
N ASN A 140 6.06 -8.35 -17.16
CA ASN A 140 6.97 -8.01 -18.26
C ASN A 140 8.30 -8.78 -18.21
N TYR A 141 8.59 -9.49 -17.12
CA TYR A 141 9.89 -10.14 -16.91
C TYR A 141 9.72 -11.61 -16.57
N ALA A 142 10.58 -12.44 -17.19
CA ALA A 142 10.75 -13.83 -16.77
C ALA A 142 11.72 -13.87 -15.59
N ILE A 143 11.18 -14.04 -14.39
CA ILE A 143 11.94 -14.01 -13.15
C ILE A 143 12.35 -15.45 -12.81
N ASN A 144 13.65 -15.67 -12.61
CA ASN A 144 14.19 -16.97 -12.19
C ASN A 144 14.70 -16.86 -10.75
N ASP A 145 14.46 -17.85 -9.92
CA ASP A 145 15.03 -17.88 -8.57
C ASP A 145 16.55 -18.10 -8.61
N ASN A 146 17.29 -17.01 -8.50
CA ASN A 146 18.76 -16.99 -8.46
C ASN A 146 19.27 -15.83 -7.58
N GLU A 147 20.59 -15.82 -7.35
CA GLU A 147 21.24 -14.83 -6.47
C GLU A 147 21.10 -13.39 -7.00
N GLU A 148 21.27 -13.19 -8.30
CA GLU A 148 21.09 -11.89 -8.98
C GLU A 148 19.66 -11.33 -8.77
N THR A 149 18.64 -12.17 -8.90
CA THR A 149 17.24 -11.79 -8.66
C THR A 149 17.00 -11.41 -7.19
N ASN A 150 17.72 -12.05 -6.27
CA ASN A 150 17.65 -11.70 -4.85
C ASN A 150 18.32 -10.35 -4.56
N GLU A 151 19.41 -10.01 -5.23
CA GLU A 151 20.02 -8.66 -5.15
C GLU A 151 19.04 -7.60 -5.67
N TYR A 152 18.43 -7.82 -6.85
CA TYR A 152 17.40 -6.92 -7.37
C TYR A 152 16.22 -6.76 -6.42
N TYR A 153 15.74 -7.84 -5.81
CA TYR A 153 14.67 -7.74 -4.82
C TYR A 153 15.08 -6.88 -3.62
N ILE A 154 16.28 -7.04 -3.08
CA ILE A 154 16.77 -6.24 -1.94
C ILE A 154 16.82 -4.76 -2.32
N GLU A 155 17.38 -4.42 -3.48
CA GLU A 155 17.47 -3.03 -3.95
C GLU A 155 16.09 -2.40 -4.18
N ILE A 156 15.22 -3.09 -4.92
CA ILE A 156 13.88 -2.60 -5.25
C ILE A 156 13.05 -2.46 -3.97
N SER A 157 13.06 -3.45 -3.08
CA SER A 157 12.32 -3.36 -1.82
C SER A 157 12.83 -2.24 -0.92
N SER A 158 14.15 -2.02 -0.85
CA SER A 158 14.74 -0.89 -0.11
C SER A 158 14.28 0.45 -0.68
N TYR A 159 14.26 0.59 -2.01
CA TYR A 159 13.74 1.79 -2.66
C TYR A 159 12.26 2.02 -2.32
N VAL A 160 11.41 0.98 -2.40
CA VAL A 160 9.99 1.09 -2.06
C VAL A 160 9.79 1.57 -0.62
N VAL A 161 10.52 1.01 0.34
CA VAL A 161 10.47 1.46 1.75
C VAL A 161 10.90 2.93 1.85
N SER A 162 12.00 3.31 1.19
CA SER A 162 12.46 4.70 1.18
C SER A 162 11.41 5.66 0.59
N ALA A 163 10.74 5.28 -0.50
CA ALA A 163 9.69 6.08 -1.12
C ALA A 163 8.48 6.27 -0.20
N VAL A 164 8.04 5.20 0.48
CA VAL A 164 6.95 5.27 1.46
C VAL A 164 7.31 6.18 2.62
N ASN A 165 8.51 6.03 3.19
CA ASN A 165 8.99 6.87 4.28
C ASN A 165 9.11 8.34 3.86
N HIS A 166 9.58 8.59 2.63
CA HIS A 166 9.66 9.95 2.09
C HIS A 166 8.27 10.60 2.01
N ILE A 167 7.26 9.91 1.45
CA ILE A 167 5.87 10.41 1.40
C ILE A 167 5.33 10.65 2.82
N TYR A 168 5.64 9.76 3.77
CA TYR A 168 5.26 9.92 5.17
C TYR A 168 5.85 11.17 5.82
N ILE A 169 7.15 11.40 5.67
CA ILE A 169 7.82 12.56 6.26
C ILE A 169 7.30 13.86 5.63
N THR A 170 7.30 13.93 4.29
CA THR A 170 6.87 15.12 3.56
C THR A 170 5.40 15.48 3.85
N SER A 171 4.51 14.49 3.93
CA SER A 171 3.10 14.74 4.26
C SER A 171 2.90 15.17 5.72
N LEU A 172 3.73 14.69 6.65
CA LEU A 172 3.68 15.11 8.04
C LEU A 172 4.06 16.59 8.17
N GLU A 173 5.15 17.00 7.50
CA GLU A 173 5.60 18.40 7.47
C GLU A 173 4.50 19.32 6.93
N ASP A 174 3.84 18.92 5.84
CA ASP A 174 2.72 19.65 5.25
C ASP A 174 1.56 19.82 6.26
N THR A 175 1.18 18.76 6.98
CA THR A 175 0.11 18.86 8.00
C THR A 175 0.47 19.76 9.18
N THR A 176 1.75 19.84 9.56
CA THR A 176 2.20 20.70 10.67
C THR A 176 2.40 22.17 10.28
N ALA A 177 2.54 22.46 8.99
CA ALA A 177 2.73 23.82 8.47
C ALA A 177 1.40 24.58 8.29
N ASP A 178 0.27 23.86 8.25
CA ASP A 178 -1.08 24.41 8.09
C ASP A 178 -1.81 24.68 9.44
N ASP A 179 -1.17 24.38 10.58
CA ASP A 179 -1.63 24.67 11.96
C ASP A 179 -0.96 25.93 12.55
#